data_AF-A0A5E4NLH2-F1
#
_entry.id   AF-A0A5E4NLH2-F1
#
_cell.length_a   1.000
_cell.length_b   1.000
_cell.length_c   1.000
_cell.angle_alpha   90.00
_cell.angle_beta   90.00
_cell.angle_gamma   90.00
#
_symmetry.space_group_name_H-M   'P 1'
#
loop_
_entity.id
_entity.type
_entity.pdbx_description
1 polymer ?
#
loop_
_entity_poly.entity_id
_entity_poly.type
_entity_poly.pdbx_seq_one_letter_code
_entity_poly.pdbx_strand_id
1 'polypeptide(L)'
;MDLRCRLQRIDSGPVSVAWLRVDTQTILTIHNHVITKNHRIGVSHSDHRTWHIHIKELRESDRGWYMCQINTDPMKSQLGFLDIVVPPDILDYPTSTDMSITERSNVSLRCAASGSPTPNITWRKEGSEFILLEHGKKVNSVEGPILNLTQITRFHMGAYLCIASNGVPPSVSKRIMLVVNFPPMMNIPNQLIGAYVGQLLTLECMSEAHPQTINYWTREAGEIIARGKQNTSVE
;
A
#
# COMPACT_ATOMS: atom_id res chain seq x y z
N MET A 1 23.42 3.16 -14.33
CA MET A 1 23.84 3.95 -13.15
C MET A 1 25.35 4.07 -13.18
N ASP A 2 25.87 5.25 -12.83
CA ASP A 2 27.26 5.61 -13.07
C ASP A 2 27.94 6.04 -11.77
N LEU A 3 28.93 5.26 -11.32
CA LEU A 3 29.80 5.65 -10.21
C LEU A 3 31.04 6.34 -10.76
N ARG A 4 31.42 7.46 -10.13
CA ARG A 4 32.46 8.37 -10.62
C ARG A 4 33.62 8.42 -9.64
N CYS A 5 34.82 8.20 -10.16
CA CYS A 5 36.06 8.37 -9.43
C CYS A 5 36.89 9.44 -10.11
N ARG A 6 37.13 10.56 -9.42
CA ARG A 6 37.89 11.69 -9.94
C ARG A 6 39.24 11.77 -9.28
N LEU A 7 40.30 11.70 -10.07
CA LEU A 7 41.67 11.84 -9.61
C LEU A 7 41.99 13.33 -9.38
N GLN A 8 42.46 13.68 -8.19
CA GLN A 8 42.92 15.02 -7.85
C GLN A 8 44.42 14.99 -7.55
N ARG A 9 45.20 15.84 -8.23
CA ARG A 9 46.68 15.95 -8.12
C ARG A 9 47.40 14.60 -8.17
N ILE A 10 47.77 14.19 -9.38
CA ILE A 10 48.65 13.04 -9.60
C ILE A 10 50.05 13.61 -9.81
N ASP A 11 50.89 13.58 -8.78
CA ASP A 11 52.29 14.03 -8.86
C ASP A 11 53.21 12.95 -9.46
N SER A 12 52.65 11.80 -9.85
CA SER A 12 53.40 10.56 -10.13
C SER A 12 52.91 9.88 -11.41
N GLY A 13 53.44 10.28 -12.57
CA GLY A 13 53.39 9.53 -13.83
C GLY A 13 51.99 9.06 -14.32
N PRO A 14 51.95 8.13 -15.30
CA PRO A 14 50.70 7.52 -15.75
C PRO A 14 50.19 6.52 -14.70
N VAL A 15 48.96 6.73 -14.23
CA VAL A 15 48.30 5.89 -13.21
C VAL A 15 47.15 5.12 -13.84
N SER A 16 46.98 3.86 -13.43
CA SER A 16 45.85 3.01 -13.80
C SER A 16 44.81 2.97 -12.67
N VAL A 17 43.54 3.16 -13.05
CA VAL A 17 42.40 3.04 -12.13
C VAL A 17 41.80 1.65 -12.24
N ALA A 18 41.50 1.03 -11.10
CA ALA A 18 40.75 -0.21 -11.01
C ALA A 18 39.46 0.01 -10.21
N TRP A 19 38.38 -0.64 -10.63
CA TRP A 19 37.15 -0.72 -9.86
C TRP A 19 36.99 -2.13 -9.29
N LEU A 20 36.64 -2.19 -8.01
CA LEU A 20 36.46 -3.44 -7.28
C LEU A 20 35.14 -3.40 -6.51
N ARG A 21 34.55 -4.57 -6.34
CA ARG A 21 33.43 -4.79 -5.43
C ARG A 21 33.98 -5.28 -4.08
N VAL A 22 33.65 -4.58 -2.99
CA VAL A 22 34.35 -4.70 -1.70
C VAL A 22 33.95 -5.95 -0.92
N ASP A 23 32.64 -6.23 -0.84
CA ASP A 23 32.07 -7.38 -0.14
C ASP A 23 32.56 -8.72 -0.72
N THR A 24 32.66 -8.81 -2.05
CA THR A 24 33.11 -10.02 -2.76
C THR A 24 34.58 -9.98 -3.17
N GLN A 25 35.32 -8.91 -2.84
CA GLN A 25 36.71 -8.67 -3.26
C GLN A 25 36.94 -8.89 -4.77
N THR A 26 35.93 -8.64 -5.61
CA THR A 26 35.97 -8.95 -7.03
C THR A 26 36.47 -7.76 -7.84
N ILE A 27 37.50 -7.96 -8.65
CA ILE A 27 37.95 -6.96 -9.61
C ILE A 27 36.91 -6.85 -10.74
N LEU A 28 36.38 -5.65 -10.93
CA LEU A 28 35.38 -5.37 -11.96
C LEU A 28 36.07 -4.92 -13.24
N THR A 29 36.91 -3.89 -13.14
CA THR A 29 37.58 -3.27 -14.29
C THR A 29 38.99 -2.82 -13.91
N ILE A 30 39.89 -2.80 -14.89
CA ILE A 30 41.23 -2.24 -14.77
C ILE A 30 41.46 -1.39 -16.01
N HIS A 31 41.77 -0.10 -15.81
CA HIS A 31 41.88 0.88 -16.88
C HIS A 31 40.63 0.82 -17.78
N ASN A 32 40.79 0.62 -19.09
CA ASN A 32 39.69 0.54 -20.05
C ASN A 32 39.13 -0.87 -20.24
N HIS A 33 39.61 -1.85 -19.49
CA HIS A 33 39.24 -3.25 -19.65
C HIS A 33 38.30 -3.71 -18.55
N VAL A 34 37.20 -4.33 -18.96
CA VAL A 34 36.29 -5.03 -18.05
C VAL A 34 36.87 -6.43 -17.79
N ILE A 35 37.15 -6.73 -16.52
CA ILE A 35 37.76 -8.00 -16.08
C ILE A 35 36.69 -9.00 -15.67
N THR A 36 35.61 -8.52 -15.05
CA THR A 36 34.48 -9.35 -14.66
C THR A 36 33.74 -9.93 -15.87
N LYS A 37 33.22 -11.16 -15.74
CA LYS A 37 32.35 -11.78 -16.75
C LYS A 37 30.95 -11.15 -16.80
N ASN A 38 30.61 -10.26 -15.87
CA ASN A 38 29.31 -9.62 -15.83
C ASN A 38 29.17 -8.58 -16.97
N HIS A 39 28.43 -8.94 -18.02
CA HIS A 39 28.19 -8.09 -19.19
C HIS A 39 27.45 -6.77 -18.90
N ARG A 40 26.86 -6.61 -17.71
CA ARG A 40 26.22 -5.37 -17.28
C ARG A 40 27.23 -4.29 -16.88
N ILE A 41 28.47 -4.70 -16.59
CA ILE A 41 29.55 -3.80 -16.19
C ILE A 41 30.23 -3.23 -17.43
N GLY A 42 30.33 -1.90 -17.47
CA GLY A 42 31.12 -1.16 -18.44
C GLY A 42 32.02 -0.15 -17.75
N VAL A 43 33.06 0.31 -18.45
CA VAL A 43 33.93 1.39 -17.97
C VAL A 43 34.08 2.44 -19.07
N SER A 44 34.10 3.71 -18.66
CA SER A 44 34.50 4.82 -19.52
C SER A 44 35.34 5.80 -18.71
N HIS A 45 36.04 6.69 -19.40
CA HIS A 45 36.78 7.76 -18.75
C HIS A 45 36.68 9.05 -19.56
N SER A 46 36.70 10.16 -18.85
CA SER A 46 36.78 11.50 -19.43
C SER A 46 38.13 12.12 -19.07
N ASP A 47 38.85 12.60 -20.07
CA ASP A 47 40.09 13.39 -19.96
C ASP A 47 41.18 12.74 -19.10
N HIS A 48 41.21 11.40 -19.04
CA HIS A 48 42.08 10.58 -18.17
C HIS A 48 42.05 10.93 -16.67
N ARG A 49 41.13 11.78 -16.22
CA ARG A 49 41.02 12.28 -14.84
C ARG A 49 39.81 11.74 -14.11
N THR A 50 38.72 11.50 -14.82
CA THR A 50 37.48 10.98 -14.22
C THR A 50 37.15 9.64 -14.85
N TRP A 51 37.07 8.62 -14.01
CA TRP A 51 36.76 7.26 -14.40
C TRP A 51 35.35 6.91 -13.95
N HIS A 52 34.59 6.32 -14.86
CA HIS A 52 33.19 5.98 -14.68
C HIS A 52 33.04 4.46 -14.80
N ILE A 53 32.42 3.83 -13.82
CA ILE A 53 31.91 2.46 -13.97
C ILE A 53 30.40 2.54 -14.18
N HIS A 54 29.94 1.86 -15.22
CA HIS A 54 28.54 1.77 -15.61
C HIS A 54 28.01 0.40 -15.23
N ILE A 55 26.86 0.38 -14.56
CA ILE A 55 26.10 -0.85 -14.30
C ILE A 55 24.75 -0.72 -15.01
N LYS A 56 24.55 -1.56 -16.03
CA LYS A 56 23.28 -1.71 -16.74
C LYS A 56 22.34 -2.61 -15.94
N GLU A 57 21.03 -2.40 -16.10
CA GLU A 57 19.98 -3.24 -15.47
C GLU A 57 20.29 -3.52 -13.99
N LEU A 58 20.22 -2.47 -13.18
CA LEU A 58 20.49 -2.58 -11.74
C LEU A 58 19.57 -3.62 -11.11
N ARG A 59 20.15 -4.43 -10.22
CA ARG A 59 19.45 -5.42 -9.41
C ARG A 59 19.75 -5.15 -7.94
N GLU A 60 18.87 -5.52 -7.03
CA GLU A 60 19.11 -5.36 -5.59
C GLU A 60 20.46 -5.96 -5.14
N SER A 61 20.89 -7.06 -5.76
CA SER A 61 22.20 -7.69 -5.50
C SER A 61 23.41 -6.82 -5.82
N ASP A 62 23.26 -5.75 -6.61
CA ASP A 62 24.33 -4.82 -6.92
C ASP A 62 24.55 -3.79 -5.82
N ARG A 63 23.65 -3.70 -4.83
CA ARG A 63 23.80 -2.82 -3.66
C ARG A 63 25.09 -3.17 -2.92
N GLY A 64 25.84 -2.17 -2.50
CA GLY A 64 27.02 -2.37 -1.68
C GLY A 64 28.12 -1.35 -1.90
N TRP A 65 29.27 -1.63 -1.30
CA TRP A 65 30.46 -0.81 -1.42
C TRP A 65 31.26 -1.17 -2.66
N TYR A 66 31.54 -0.16 -3.46
CA TYR A 66 32.44 -0.21 -4.60
C TYR A 66 33.68 0.62 -4.29
N MET A 67 34.84 0.12 -4.70
CA MET A 67 36.12 0.76 -4.46
C MET A 67 36.75 1.16 -5.79
N CYS A 68 37.11 2.43 -5.89
CA CYS A 68 38.03 2.92 -6.90
C CYS A 68 39.45 2.88 -6.32
N GLN A 69 40.38 2.23 -7.01
CA GLN A 69 41.76 2.03 -6.55
C GLN A 69 42.74 2.49 -7.63
N ILE A 70 43.85 3.09 -7.22
CA ILE A 70 44.93 3.51 -8.12
C ILE A 70 46.26 2.88 -7.73
N ASN A 71 47.03 2.47 -8.74
CA ASN A 71 48.30 1.75 -8.61
C ASN A 71 49.49 2.64 -8.20
N THR A 72 49.30 3.57 -7.27
CA THR A 72 50.38 4.35 -6.67
C THR A 72 51.15 3.52 -5.63
N ASP A 73 52.33 3.99 -5.22
CA ASP A 73 53.05 3.44 -4.08
C ASP A 73 53.18 4.52 -2.98
N PRO A 74 52.46 4.40 -1.84
CA PRO A 74 51.51 3.34 -1.50
C PRO A 74 50.20 3.43 -2.32
N MET A 75 49.49 2.31 -2.41
CA MET A 75 48.22 2.22 -3.14
C MET A 75 47.15 3.11 -2.48
N LYS A 76 46.50 3.95 -3.27
CA LYS A 76 45.40 4.81 -2.81
C LYS A 76 44.07 4.28 -3.30
N SER A 77 43.02 4.41 -2.49
CA SER A 77 41.67 4.00 -2.84
C SER A 77 40.61 4.92 -2.24
N GLN A 78 39.42 4.88 -2.83
CA GLN A 78 38.22 5.57 -2.36
C GLN A 78 37.02 4.65 -2.46
N LEU A 79 36.16 4.69 -1.44
CA LEU A 79 34.93 3.91 -1.36
C LEU A 79 33.71 4.75 -1.75
N GLY A 80 32.76 4.11 -2.42
CA GLY A 80 31.42 4.65 -2.67
C GLY A 80 30.37 3.57 -2.45
N PHE A 81 29.27 3.92 -1.78
CA PHE A 81 28.14 3.01 -1.58
C PHE A 81 27.11 3.20 -2.68
N LEU A 82 26.76 2.12 -3.36
CA LEU A 82 25.63 2.07 -4.28
C LEU A 82 24.41 1.59 -3.51
N ASP A 83 23.45 2.49 -3.28
CA ASP A 83 22.13 2.12 -2.75
C ASP A 83 21.13 1.91 -3.89
N ILE A 84 20.25 0.92 -3.72
CA ILE A 84 19.29 0.53 -4.76
C ILE A 84 17.90 0.56 -4.17
N VAL A 85 17.11 1.53 -4.64
CA VAL A 85 15.74 1.70 -4.20
C VAL A 85 14.78 0.92 -5.10
N VAL A 86 13.72 0.39 -4.51
CA VAL A 86 12.71 -0.45 -5.15
C VAL A 86 11.33 0.10 -4.79
N PRO A 87 10.45 0.39 -5.77
CA PRO A 87 9.09 0.84 -5.50
C PRO A 87 8.32 -0.12 -4.58
N PRO A 88 7.30 0.38 -3.86
CA PRO A 88 6.48 -0.46 -3.00
C PRO A 88 5.58 -1.38 -3.83
N ASP A 89 5.38 -2.61 -3.36
CA ASP A 89 4.44 -3.57 -3.93
C ASP A 89 3.63 -4.26 -2.81
N ILE A 90 2.30 -4.27 -2.93
CA ILE A 90 1.42 -4.84 -1.89
C ILE A 90 1.31 -6.35 -2.11
N LEU A 91 1.68 -7.11 -1.08
CA LEU A 91 1.63 -8.57 -1.11
C LEU A 91 0.18 -9.04 -1.02
N ASP A 92 -0.17 -10.10 -1.75
CA ASP A 92 -1.50 -10.70 -1.64
C ASP A 92 -1.76 -11.37 -0.29
N TYR A 93 -0.72 -11.96 0.30
CA TYR A 93 -0.75 -12.55 1.63
C TYR A 93 0.39 -11.97 2.47
N PRO A 94 0.16 -11.57 3.74
CA PRO A 94 -1.05 -11.73 4.57
C PRO A 94 -2.04 -10.55 4.49
N THR A 95 -2.11 -9.83 3.37
CA THR A 95 -3.05 -8.72 3.20
C THR A 95 -4.49 -9.21 3.16
N SER A 96 -5.37 -8.55 3.89
CA SER A 96 -6.80 -8.88 3.94
C SER A 96 -7.45 -8.74 2.57
N THR A 97 -8.41 -9.62 2.30
CA THR A 97 -9.39 -9.48 1.21
C THR A 97 -10.69 -8.89 1.75
N ASP A 98 -11.71 -8.81 0.91
CA ASP A 98 -13.06 -8.40 1.33
C ASP A 98 -13.58 -9.28 2.47
N MET A 99 -14.20 -8.64 3.45
CA MET A 99 -14.64 -9.29 4.68
C MET A 99 -16.08 -8.91 5.03
N SER A 100 -16.81 -9.89 5.56
CA SER A 100 -18.17 -9.73 6.07
C SER A 100 -18.20 -10.07 7.55
N ILE A 101 -18.54 -9.10 8.39
CA ILE A 101 -18.44 -9.21 9.85
C ILE A 101 -19.76 -8.76 10.49
N THR A 102 -20.20 -9.44 11.54
CA THR A 102 -21.42 -9.08 12.28
C THR A 102 -21.22 -7.81 13.11
N GLU A 103 -22.24 -6.95 13.14
CA GLU A 103 -22.28 -5.74 13.98
C GLU A 103 -21.97 -6.07 15.46
N ARG A 104 -21.30 -5.15 16.15
CA ARG A 104 -20.78 -5.27 17.53
C ARG A 104 -19.59 -6.23 17.71
N SER A 105 -19.07 -6.80 16.61
CA SER A 105 -17.82 -7.60 16.64
C SER A 105 -16.58 -6.72 16.48
N ASN A 106 -15.40 -7.33 16.64
CA ASN A 106 -14.11 -6.71 16.36
C ASN A 106 -13.53 -7.29 15.07
N VAL A 107 -12.79 -6.48 14.31
CA VAL A 107 -12.13 -6.87 13.06
C VAL A 107 -10.77 -6.20 12.92
N SER A 108 -9.81 -6.91 12.32
CA SER A 108 -8.48 -6.41 12.00
C SER A 108 -8.24 -6.50 10.50
N LEU A 109 -8.14 -5.36 9.81
CA LEU A 109 -7.68 -5.33 8.42
C LEU A 109 -6.16 -5.36 8.41
N ARG A 110 -5.56 -6.28 7.65
CA ARG A 110 -4.10 -6.42 7.51
C ARG A 110 -3.64 -6.01 6.14
N CYS A 111 -2.46 -5.43 6.06
CA CYS A 111 -1.82 -5.11 4.80
C CYS A 111 -0.30 -5.22 4.95
N ALA A 112 0.31 -5.91 3.99
CA ALA A 112 1.74 -6.10 3.91
C ALA A 112 2.24 -5.63 2.54
N ALA A 113 3.37 -4.94 2.53
CA ALA A 113 4.03 -4.49 1.31
C ALA A 113 5.53 -4.78 1.37
N SER A 114 6.10 -5.05 0.20
CA SER A 114 7.53 -5.15 -0.04
C SER A 114 8.04 -3.88 -0.73
N GLY A 115 9.34 -3.63 -0.68
CA GLY A 115 9.97 -2.45 -1.28
C GLY A 115 11.24 -2.07 -0.53
N SER A 116 12.05 -1.21 -1.14
CA SER A 116 13.27 -0.70 -0.52
C SER A 116 13.42 0.81 -0.72
N PRO A 117 13.43 1.63 0.35
CA PRO A 117 13.30 1.26 1.76
C PRO A 117 11.97 0.55 2.10
N THR A 118 11.89 -0.08 3.28
CA THR A 118 10.67 -0.75 3.73
C THR A 118 9.48 0.23 3.69
N PRO A 119 8.36 -0.11 2.99
CA PRO A 119 7.23 0.81 2.87
C PRO A 119 6.48 1.05 4.18
N ASN A 120 6.07 2.30 4.37
CA ASN A 120 5.09 2.65 5.39
C ASN A 120 3.68 2.37 4.85
N ILE A 121 2.83 1.83 5.73
CA ILE A 121 1.43 1.53 5.44
C ILE A 121 0.52 2.58 6.08
N THR A 122 -0.43 3.10 5.30
CA THR A 122 -1.44 4.04 5.76
C THR A 122 -2.83 3.58 5.32
N TRP A 123 -3.77 3.56 6.27
CA TRP A 123 -5.17 3.22 6.03
C TRP A 123 -6.02 4.48 5.88
N ARG A 124 -6.94 4.45 4.91
CA ARG A 124 -8.00 5.45 4.71
C ARG A 124 -9.32 4.76 4.39
N LYS A 125 -10.45 5.43 4.67
CA LYS A 125 -11.76 4.98 4.20
C LYS A 125 -12.08 5.71 2.89
N GLU A 126 -12.39 4.96 1.84
CA GLU A 126 -12.72 5.52 0.53
C GLU A 126 -14.03 6.32 0.62
N GLY A 127 -14.06 7.53 0.02
CA GLY A 127 -15.24 8.40 0.03
C GLY A 127 -15.59 9.03 1.38
N SER A 128 -14.73 8.90 2.40
CA SER A 128 -14.93 9.50 3.73
C SER A 128 -13.69 10.26 4.17
N GLU A 129 -13.88 11.41 4.82
CA GLU A 129 -12.78 12.19 5.38
C GLU A 129 -12.14 11.52 6.61
N PHE A 130 -12.86 10.58 7.24
CA PHE A 130 -12.41 9.92 8.47
C PHE A 130 -12.68 8.42 8.50
N ILE A 131 -11.84 7.73 9.25
CA ILE A 131 -12.06 6.41 9.84
C ILE A 131 -12.63 6.62 11.25
N LEU A 132 -13.73 5.93 11.54
CA LEU A 132 -14.28 5.85 12.88
C LEU A 132 -13.53 4.77 13.67
N LEU A 133 -13.00 5.15 14.83
CA LEU A 133 -12.32 4.27 15.78
C LEU A 133 -13.16 4.15 17.06
N GLU A 134 -12.62 3.42 18.04
CA GLU A 134 -13.25 3.24 19.35
C GLU A 134 -13.65 4.59 19.99
N HIS A 135 -14.69 4.55 20.83
CA HIS A 135 -15.18 5.71 21.59
C HIS A 135 -15.60 6.91 20.72
N GLY A 136 -15.92 6.68 19.44
CA GLY A 136 -16.36 7.72 18.52
C GLY A 136 -15.24 8.60 17.97
N LYS A 137 -13.97 8.24 18.22
CA LYS A 137 -12.82 8.99 17.70
C LYS A 137 -12.79 8.93 16.18
N LYS A 138 -12.69 10.09 15.53
CA LYS A 138 -12.56 10.21 14.07
C LYS A 138 -11.14 10.62 13.73
N VAL A 139 -10.51 9.91 12.78
CA VAL A 139 -9.16 10.20 12.30
C VAL A 139 -9.11 10.13 10.78
N ASN A 140 -8.33 10.99 10.14
CA ASN A 140 -8.27 11.03 8.67
C ASN A 140 -7.53 9.81 8.08
N SER A 141 -6.58 9.27 8.83
CA SER A 141 -5.83 8.07 8.46
C SER A 141 -5.25 7.38 9.70
N VAL A 142 -4.93 6.10 9.55
CA VAL A 142 -4.25 5.29 10.57
C VAL A 142 -2.98 4.72 9.96
N GLU A 143 -1.85 4.91 10.62
CA GLU A 143 -0.58 4.32 10.19
C GLU A 143 -0.38 2.93 10.80
N GLY A 144 0.28 2.06 10.03
CA GLY A 144 0.67 0.72 10.47
C GLY A 144 0.06 -0.40 9.63
N PRO A 145 0.64 -1.62 9.72
CA PRO A 145 0.25 -2.76 8.88
C PRO A 145 -1.13 -3.35 9.24
N ILE A 146 -1.69 -2.98 10.40
CA ILE A 146 -2.96 -3.52 10.90
C ILE A 146 -3.86 -2.39 11.36
N LEU A 147 -5.06 -2.31 10.78
CA LEU A 147 -6.15 -1.45 11.26
C LEU A 147 -7.11 -2.29 12.12
N ASN A 148 -7.16 -1.99 13.42
CA ASN A 148 -8.09 -2.61 14.34
C ASN A 148 -9.34 -1.74 14.51
N LEU A 149 -10.50 -2.34 14.26
CA LEU A 149 -11.81 -1.74 14.50
C LEU A 149 -12.54 -2.62 15.52
N THR A 150 -12.97 -2.06 16.64
CA THR A 150 -13.71 -2.81 17.67
C THR A 150 -15.14 -2.29 17.78
N GLN A 151 -16.03 -3.16 18.26
CA GLN A 151 -17.45 -2.86 18.43
C GLN A 151 -18.05 -2.22 17.16
N ILE A 152 -17.77 -2.81 15.99
CA ILE A 152 -18.11 -2.21 14.71
C ILE A 152 -19.62 -1.98 14.58
N THR A 153 -19.98 -0.86 13.97
CA THR A 153 -21.36 -0.47 13.66
C THR A 153 -21.57 -0.45 12.15
N ARG A 154 -22.81 -0.39 11.68
CA ARG A 154 -23.12 -0.19 10.24
C ARG A 154 -22.39 0.98 9.58
N PHE A 155 -22.01 2.02 10.33
CA PHE A 155 -21.24 3.17 9.81
C PHE A 155 -19.76 2.84 9.48
N HIS A 156 -19.26 1.70 9.96
CA HIS A 156 -17.94 1.19 9.58
C HIS A 156 -17.98 0.46 8.24
N MET A 157 -19.17 0.07 7.73
CA MET A 157 -19.31 -0.50 6.40
C MET A 157 -18.74 0.48 5.36
N GLY A 158 -17.99 -0.04 4.39
CA GLY A 158 -17.36 0.77 3.36
C GLY A 158 -16.02 0.20 2.90
N ALA A 159 -15.50 0.76 1.82
CA ALA A 159 -14.21 0.35 1.29
C ALA A 159 -13.09 1.06 2.03
N TYR A 160 -12.07 0.31 2.39
CA TYR A 160 -10.85 0.79 3.00
C TYR A 160 -9.70 0.65 2.01
N LEU A 161 -8.84 1.67 1.98
CA LEU A 161 -7.64 1.69 1.17
C LEU A 161 -6.45 1.47 2.10
N CYS A 162 -5.71 0.39 1.88
CA CYS A 162 -4.34 0.28 2.34
C CYS A 162 -3.44 0.96 1.30
N ILE A 163 -2.62 1.92 1.72
CA ILE A 163 -1.69 2.66 0.86
C ILE A 163 -0.27 2.35 1.34
N ALA A 164 0.59 1.90 0.43
CA ALA A 164 2.00 1.61 0.69
C ALA A 164 2.89 2.64 -0.01
N SER A 165 3.80 3.26 0.74
CA SER A 165 4.76 4.23 0.22
C SER A 165 6.10 4.16 0.94
N ASN A 166 7.19 4.20 0.18
CA ASN A 166 8.56 4.26 0.70
C ASN A 166 9.36 5.46 0.14
N GLY A 167 8.67 6.46 -0.43
CA GLY A 167 9.29 7.61 -1.09
C GLY A 167 9.78 7.34 -2.53
N VAL A 168 9.66 6.10 -3.03
CA VAL A 168 9.95 5.74 -4.42
C VAL A 168 8.63 5.64 -5.20
N PRO A 169 8.43 6.44 -6.26
CA PRO A 169 7.24 6.33 -7.09
C PRO A 169 7.21 5.05 -7.95
N PRO A 170 6.03 4.48 -8.24
CA PRO A 170 4.71 4.92 -7.75
C PRO A 170 4.41 4.36 -6.35
N SER A 171 3.69 5.14 -5.53
CA SER A 171 3.00 4.58 -4.38
C SER A 171 1.83 3.72 -4.87
N VAL A 172 1.55 2.63 -4.15
CA VAL A 172 0.51 1.66 -4.54
C VAL A 172 -0.55 1.57 -3.45
N SER A 173 -1.77 1.16 -3.82
CA SER A 173 -2.86 0.96 -2.87
C SER A 173 -3.69 -0.28 -3.20
N LYS A 174 -4.26 -0.90 -2.17
CA LYS A 174 -5.19 -2.03 -2.28
C LYS A 174 -6.50 -1.67 -1.58
N ARG A 175 -7.60 -1.89 -2.31
CA ARG A 175 -8.97 -1.66 -1.85
C ARG A 175 -9.51 -2.92 -1.18
N ILE A 176 -10.07 -2.77 0.00
CA ILE A 176 -10.61 -3.85 0.84
C ILE A 176 -12.03 -3.47 1.27
N MET A 177 -13.01 -4.28 0.88
CA MET A 177 -14.41 -4.04 1.20
C MET A 177 -14.75 -4.61 2.59
N LEU A 178 -15.14 -3.75 3.53
CA LEU A 178 -15.70 -4.18 4.81
C LEU A 178 -17.24 -4.11 4.75
N VAL A 179 -17.87 -5.28 4.83
CA VAL A 179 -19.31 -5.46 4.88
C VAL A 179 -19.72 -5.76 6.32
N VAL A 180 -20.68 -5.01 6.87
CA VAL A 180 -21.18 -5.21 8.24
C VAL A 180 -22.58 -5.79 8.20
N ASN A 181 -22.79 -6.98 8.78
CA ASN A 181 -24.10 -7.61 8.86
C ASN A 181 -24.82 -7.21 10.14
N PHE A 182 -26.07 -6.77 10.03
CA PHE A 182 -26.89 -6.34 11.15
C PHE A 182 -28.36 -6.75 10.95
N PRO A 183 -29.08 -7.09 12.04
CA PRO A 183 -30.48 -7.46 11.96
C PRO A 183 -31.35 -6.29 11.48
N PRO A 184 -32.54 -6.57 10.93
CA PRO A 184 -33.47 -5.55 10.49
C PRO A 184 -33.89 -4.66 11.66
N MET A 185 -33.74 -3.35 11.49
CA MET A 185 -34.33 -2.36 12.38
C MET A 185 -35.50 -1.70 11.66
N MET A 186 -36.60 -1.49 12.36
CA MET A 186 -37.82 -0.89 11.80
C MET A 186 -38.08 0.45 12.47
N ASN A 187 -38.49 1.43 11.67
CA ASN A 187 -38.97 2.72 12.11
C ASN A 187 -40.37 2.96 11.54
N ILE A 188 -41.34 3.14 12.44
CA ILE A 188 -42.74 3.39 12.09
C ILE A 188 -43.06 4.83 12.50
N PRO A 189 -43.18 5.76 11.53
CA PRO A 189 -43.37 7.19 11.85
C PRO A 189 -44.71 7.44 12.54
N ASN A 190 -45.77 6.72 12.15
CA ASN A 190 -47.11 6.85 12.71
C ASN A 190 -47.64 5.49 13.16
N GLN A 191 -47.63 5.23 14.47
CA GLN A 191 -48.10 3.97 15.05
C GLN A 191 -49.62 3.91 15.23
N LEU A 192 -50.27 5.07 15.33
CA LEU A 192 -51.71 5.20 15.46
C LEU A 192 -52.23 6.09 14.34
N ILE A 193 -53.10 5.54 13.50
CA ILE A 193 -53.69 6.28 12.39
C ILE A 193 -55.20 6.08 12.43
N GLY A 194 -55.93 7.19 12.58
CA GLY A 194 -57.38 7.21 12.42
C GLY A 194 -57.76 7.45 10.96
N ALA A 195 -58.77 6.73 10.48
CA ALA A 195 -59.33 6.92 9.13
C ALA A 195 -60.85 6.83 9.19
N TYR A 196 -61.54 7.57 8.31
CA TYR A 196 -62.99 7.46 8.14
C TYR A 196 -63.34 6.51 6.98
N VAL A 197 -64.59 6.04 6.96
CA VAL A 197 -65.06 5.07 5.97
C VAL A 197 -64.94 5.65 4.55
N GLY A 198 -64.28 4.90 3.65
CA GLY A 198 -64.05 5.29 2.26
C GLY A 198 -62.76 6.10 2.02
N GLN A 199 -62.03 6.45 3.08
CA GLN A 199 -60.74 7.15 2.95
C GLN A 199 -59.65 6.20 2.43
N LEU A 200 -58.84 6.67 1.48
CA LEU A 200 -57.61 5.98 1.07
C LEU A 200 -56.52 6.23 2.12
N LEU A 201 -55.99 5.15 2.70
CA LEU A 201 -54.92 5.20 3.70
C LEU A 201 -53.65 4.53 3.16
N THR A 202 -52.49 5.13 3.44
CA THR A 202 -51.17 4.53 3.21
C THR A 202 -50.49 4.28 4.55
N LEU A 203 -50.04 3.04 4.77
CA LEU A 203 -49.22 2.68 5.92
C LEU A 203 -47.75 2.69 5.47
N GLU A 204 -46.90 3.31 6.29
CA GLU A 204 -45.48 3.46 5.99
C GLU A 204 -44.65 2.82 7.10
N CYS A 205 -43.62 2.07 6.70
CA CYS A 205 -42.61 1.48 7.58
C CYS A 205 -41.27 1.54 6.87
N MET A 206 -40.26 2.06 7.54
CA MET A 206 -38.88 2.08 7.05
C MET A 206 -38.11 0.95 7.73
N SER A 207 -37.39 0.13 6.96
CA SER A 207 -36.51 -0.90 7.52
C SER A 207 -35.10 -0.83 6.96
N GLU A 208 -34.10 -1.01 7.84
CA GLU A 208 -32.70 -1.11 7.48
C GLU A 208 -32.15 -2.46 7.91
N ALA A 209 -31.59 -3.21 6.97
CA ALA A 209 -30.99 -4.52 7.25
C ALA A 209 -29.84 -4.83 6.28
N HIS A 210 -28.83 -5.55 6.75
CA HIS A 210 -27.83 -6.15 5.89
C HIS A 210 -27.48 -7.58 6.37
N PRO A 211 -27.58 -8.61 5.51
CA PRO A 211 -28.05 -8.58 4.11
C PRO A 211 -29.50 -8.10 3.97
N GLN A 212 -29.90 -7.72 2.75
CA GLN A 212 -31.26 -7.24 2.50
C GLN A 212 -32.30 -8.28 2.94
N THR A 213 -33.33 -7.81 3.65
CA THR A 213 -34.42 -8.64 4.16
C THR A 213 -35.69 -8.52 3.31
N ILE A 214 -36.58 -9.49 3.45
CA ILE A 214 -37.89 -9.48 2.81
C ILE A 214 -38.85 -8.71 3.71
N ASN A 215 -39.45 -7.64 3.17
CA ASN A 215 -40.45 -6.83 3.87
C ASN A 215 -41.86 -7.26 3.45
N TYR A 216 -42.75 -7.47 4.42
CA TYR A 216 -44.15 -7.81 4.19
C TYR A 216 -45.03 -7.26 5.32
N TRP A 217 -46.29 -7.04 5.02
CA TRP A 217 -47.30 -6.54 5.94
C TRP A 217 -48.19 -7.68 6.41
N THR A 218 -48.54 -7.69 7.69
CA THR A 218 -49.47 -8.66 8.29
C THR A 218 -50.56 -7.98 9.11
N ARG A 219 -51.75 -8.59 9.19
CA ARG A 219 -52.86 -8.16 10.07
C ARG A 219 -53.13 -9.22 11.15
N GLU A 220 -53.47 -8.76 12.37
CA GLU A 220 -53.97 -9.40 13.64
C GLU A 220 -53.82 -10.92 13.92
N ALA A 221 -53.61 -11.80 12.93
CA ALA A 221 -53.37 -13.23 13.07
C ALA A 221 -52.18 -13.75 12.20
N GLY A 222 -51.32 -12.85 11.71
CA GLY A 222 -50.18 -13.21 10.84
C GLY A 222 -50.55 -13.40 9.36
N GLU A 223 -51.78 -13.05 8.98
CA GLU A 223 -52.23 -13.05 7.58
C GLU A 223 -51.44 -12.01 6.78
N ILE A 224 -50.75 -12.43 5.72
CA ILE A 224 -49.95 -11.54 4.87
C ILE A 224 -50.89 -10.72 3.99
N ILE A 225 -50.93 -9.41 4.22
CA ILE A 225 -51.80 -8.47 3.50
C ILE A 225 -51.10 -7.80 2.32
N ALA A 226 -49.76 -7.70 2.34
CA ALA A 226 -48.98 -7.19 1.22
C ALA A 226 -47.51 -7.62 1.32
N ARG A 227 -46.83 -7.77 0.17
CA ARG A 227 -45.37 -7.93 0.11
C ARG A 227 -44.74 -6.65 -0.42
N GLY A 228 -43.72 -6.14 0.27
CA GLY A 228 -43.01 -4.94 -0.15
C GLY A 228 -42.31 -5.17 -1.49
N LYS A 229 -42.51 -4.26 -2.46
CA LYS A 229 -41.66 -4.19 -3.65
C LYS A 229 -40.33 -3.55 -3.23
N GLN A 230 -39.20 -4.20 -3.54
CA GLN A 230 -37.88 -3.60 -3.35
C GLN A 230 -37.75 -2.39 -4.27
N ASN A 231 -37.81 -1.18 -3.71
CA ASN A 231 -37.30 0.00 -4.41
C ASN A 231 -35.79 0.04 -4.15
N THR A 232 -35.02 -0.48 -5.10
CA THR A 232 -33.59 -0.23 -5.20
C THR A 232 -33.38 1.22 -5.63
N SER A 233 -33.35 2.16 -4.68
CA SER A 233 -32.70 3.45 -4.91
C SER A 233 -31.20 3.26 -4.67
N VAL A 234 -30.48 3.00 -5.75
CA VAL A 234 -29.03 3.23 -5.83
C VAL A 234 -28.90 4.67 -6.33
N GLU A 235 -28.49 5.57 -5.43
CA GLU A 235 -27.77 6.80 -5.82
C GLU A 235 -26.28 6.58 -5.53
#